data_AF-A0A2P7QF42-F1
#
_entry.id   AF-A0A2P7QF42-F1
#
_cell.length_a   1.000
_cell.length_b   1.000
_cell.length_c   1.000
_cell.angle_alpha   90.00
_cell.angle_beta   90.00
_cell.angle_gamma   90.00
#
_symmetry.space_group_name_H-M   'P 1'
#
loop_
_entity.id
_entity.type
_entity.pdbx_description
1 polymer ?
#
loop_
_entity_poly.entity_id
_entity_poly.type
_entity_poly.pdbx_seq_one_letter_code
_entity_poly.pdbx_strand_id
1 'polypeptide(L)'
;MFDIGFWELVVISVIGLVVLGPERLPVAIRTVSRLFRTVRDTANAVKTELAQELKMEELHRDLKKAEQLGMKDLSPELKQSIDQLKEAAASVNRPYEKTGAGTPQPQADAAPSKEPQDKP
;
A
#
# COMPACT_ATOMS: atom_id res chain seq x y z
N MET A 1 -3.89 -6.28 3.09
CA MET A 1 -5.05 -6.58 3.94
C MET A 1 -5.35 -5.35 4.79
N PHE A 2 -6.20 -4.47 4.28
CA PHE A 2 -6.81 -3.40 5.06
C PHE A 2 -8.27 -3.40 4.64
N ASP A 3 -8.96 -4.49 4.97
CA ASP A 3 -10.39 -4.65 4.74
C ASP A 3 -11.18 -3.85 5.79
N ILE A 4 -10.74 -2.62 6.09
CA ILE A 4 -11.38 -1.72 7.05
C ILE A 4 -12.42 -0.92 6.27
N GLY A 5 -13.68 -1.30 6.44
CA GLY A 5 -14.82 -0.59 5.90
C GLY A 5 -15.09 0.73 6.63
N PHE A 6 -15.93 1.57 6.03
CA PHE A 6 -16.40 2.82 6.65
C PHE A 6 -16.98 2.59 8.06
N TRP A 7 -17.75 1.51 8.21
CA TRP A 7 -18.36 1.15 9.50
C TRP A 7 -17.33 0.84 10.59
N GLU A 8 -16.23 0.18 10.26
CA GLU A 8 -15.16 -0.11 11.23
C GLU A 8 -14.43 1.15 11.66
N LEU A 9 -14.18 2.10 10.75
CA LEU A 9 -13.61 3.40 11.11
C LEU A 9 -14.49 4.18 12.08
N VAL A 10 -15.81 4.14 11.91
CA VAL A 10 -16.76 4.78 12.83
C VAL A 10 -16.67 4.14 14.21
N VAL A 11 -16.67 2.81 14.30
CA VAL A 11 -16.56 2.09 15.57
C VAL A 11 -15.24 2.42 16.28
N ILE A 12 -14.11 2.39 15.57
CA ILE A 12 -12.80 2.75 16.11
C ILE A 12 -12.79 4.21 16.59
N SER A 13 -13.41 5.12 15.83
CA SER A 13 -13.51 6.53 16.22
C SER A 13 -14.30 6.69 17.52
N VAL A 14 -15.44 6.02 17.67
CA VAL A 14 -16.24 6.05 18.90
C VAL A 14 -15.44 5.50 20.08
N ILE A 15 -14.77 4.35 19.92
CA ILE A 15 -13.92 3.77 20.97
C ILE A 15 -12.80 4.75 21.36
N GLY A 16 -12.13 5.34 20.36
CA GLY A 16 -11.09 6.34 20.58
C GLY A 16 -11.60 7.55 21.37
N LEU A 17 -12.80 8.04 21.06
CA LEU A 17 -13.44 9.15 21.78
C LEU A 17 -13.79 8.78 23.22
N VAL A 18 -14.22 7.54 23.49
CA VAL A 18 -14.58 7.09 24.85
C VAL A 18 -13.32 6.88 25.71
N VAL A 19 -12.30 6.22 25.16
CA VAL A 19 -11.08 5.85 25.90
C VAL A 19 -10.22 7.08 26.16
N LEU A 20 -9.96 7.87 25.12
CA LEU A 20 -9.04 9.00 25.20
C LEU A 20 -9.79 10.31 25.54
N GLY A 21 -11.06 10.41 25.18
CA GLY A 21 -11.86 11.62 25.30
C GLY A 21 -11.86 12.45 24.00
N PRO A 22 -12.97 13.14 23.68
CA PRO A 22 -13.10 13.97 22.47
C PRO A 22 -12.12 15.13 22.41
N GLU A 23 -11.73 15.66 23.57
CA GLU A 23 -10.77 16.76 23.68
C GLU A 23 -9.32 16.31 23.39
N ARG A 24 -8.98 15.07 23.73
CA ARG A 24 -7.58 14.59 23.73
C ARG A 24 -7.19 13.87 22.45
N LEU A 25 -8.13 13.20 21.80
CA LEU A 25 -7.94 12.55 20.48
C LEU A 25 -7.35 13.51 19.42
N PRO A 26 -7.90 14.70 19.18
CA PRO A 26 -7.34 15.62 18.18
C PRO A 26 -5.96 16.15 18.58
N VAL A 27 -5.68 16.27 19.88
CA VAL A 27 -4.33 16.65 20.37
C VAL A 27 -3.33 15.53 20.09
N ALA A 28 -3.68 14.28 20.35
CA ALA A 28 -2.83 13.12 20.07
C ALA A 28 -2.49 12.99 18.58
N ILE A 29 -3.49 13.13 17.69
CA ILE A 29 -3.26 13.15 16.24
C ILE A 29 -2.28 14.26 15.85
N ARG A 30 -2.46 15.47 16.38
CA ARG A 30 -1.54 16.59 16.11
C ARG A 30 -0.12 16.31 16.57
N THR A 31 0.06 15.68 17.72
CA THR A 31 1.39 15.32 18.24
C THR A 31 2.07 14.27 17.37
N VAL A 32 1.37 13.17 17.07
CA VAL A 32 1.92 12.08 16.24
C VAL A 32 2.18 12.56 14.82
N SER A 33 1.26 13.34 14.23
CA SER A 33 1.44 13.88 12.87
C SER A 33 2.61 14.87 12.79
N ARG A 34 2.82 15.71 13.81
CA ARG A 34 4.02 16.57 13.89
C ARG A 34 5.29 15.75 13.95
N LEU A 35 5.33 14.72 14.80
CA LEU A 35 6.51 13.85 14.90
C LEU A 35 6.82 13.15 13.58
N PHE A 36 5.81 12.55 12.96
CA PHE A 36 5.96 11.87 11.68
C PHE A 36 6.41 12.82 10.57
N ARG A 37 5.86 14.05 10.56
CA ARG A 37 6.23 15.09 9.61
C ARG A 37 7.67 15.53 9.80
N THR A 38 8.11 15.80 11.03
CA THR A 38 9.50 16.14 11.32
C THR A 38 10.45 15.05 10.86
N VAL A 39 10.17 13.78 11.18
CA VAL A 39 11.01 12.65 10.73
C VAL A 39 11.07 12.57 9.21
N ARG A 40 9.92 12.72 8.53
CA ARG A 40 9.85 12.70 7.07
C ARG A 40 10.64 13.86 6.45
N ASP A 41 10.50 15.06 7.01
CA ASP A 41 11.13 16.26 6.49
C ASP A 41 12.65 16.22 6.71
N THR A 42 13.13 15.73 7.86
CA THR A 42 14.55 15.45 8.10
C THR A 42 15.10 14.39 7.14
N ALA A 43 14.36 13.30 6.91
CA ALA A 43 14.77 12.26 5.96
C ALA A 43 14.86 12.81 4.52
N ASN A 44 13.95 13.72 4.15
CA ASN A 44 13.99 14.38 2.84
C ASN A 44 15.15 15.37 2.74
N ALA A 45 15.44 16.16 3.77
CA ALA A 45 16.57 17.08 3.79
C ALA A 45 17.91 16.35 3.60
N VAL A 46 18.12 15.26 4.35
CA VAL A 46 19.30 14.40 4.21
C VAL A 46 19.39 13.80 2.81
N LYS A 47 18.27 13.33 2.24
CA LYS A 47 18.25 12.85 0.85
C LYS A 47 18.63 13.93 -0.14
N THR A 48 18.15 15.16 0.04
CA THR A 48 18.42 16.30 -0.86
C THR A 48 19.89 16.71 -0.78
N GLU A 49 20.47 16.80 0.42
CA GLU A 49 21.89 17.12 0.61
C GLU A 49 22.79 16.00 0.04
N LEU A 50 22.49 14.73 0.32
CA LEU A 50 23.25 13.59 -0.22
C LEU A 50 23.09 13.42 -1.74
N ALA A 51 21.94 13.82 -2.30
CA ALA A 51 21.69 13.83 -3.74
C ALA A 51 22.43 14.95 -4.47
N GLN A 52 22.69 16.05 -3.76
CA GLN A 52 23.32 17.24 -4.34
C GLN A 52 24.85 17.20 -4.26
N GLU A 53 25.44 16.40 -3.35
CA GLU A 53 26.89 16.46 -3.09
C GLU A 53 27.74 15.23 -3.48
N LEU A 54 27.26 13.97 -3.47
CA LEU A 54 27.90 12.76 -4.04
C LEU A 54 27.37 11.49 -3.35
N LYS A 55 27.28 10.40 -4.14
CA LYS A 55 27.09 8.98 -3.76
C LYS A 55 25.68 8.50 -3.37
N MET A 56 24.83 8.35 -4.39
CA MET A 56 23.78 7.32 -4.39
C MET A 56 24.33 5.89 -4.20
N GLU A 57 25.63 5.69 -4.41
CA GLU A 57 26.30 4.39 -4.36
C GLU A 57 26.71 3.95 -2.94
N GLU A 58 26.98 4.88 -2.01
CA GLU A 58 27.29 4.55 -0.61
C GLU A 58 26.04 4.17 0.17
N LEU A 59 24.93 4.89 0.00
CA LEU A 59 23.65 4.49 0.57
C LEU A 59 23.18 3.15 -0.01
N HIS A 60 23.31 2.93 -1.32
CA HIS A 60 23.01 1.61 -1.88
C HIS A 60 23.90 0.52 -1.29
N ARG A 61 25.20 0.78 -1.06
CA ARG A 61 26.09 -0.20 -0.41
C ARG A 61 25.70 -0.44 1.03
N ASP A 62 25.41 0.58 1.82
CA ASP A 62 25.08 0.40 3.24
C ASP A 62 23.70 -0.21 3.43
N LEU A 63 22.71 0.14 2.61
CA LEU A 63 21.41 -0.53 2.57
C LEU A 63 21.58 -1.99 2.12
N LYS A 64 22.35 -2.25 1.05
CA LYS A 64 22.65 -3.61 0.59
C LYS A 64 23.44 -4.41 1.62
N LYS A 65 24.32 -3.77 2.40
CA LYS A 65 25.12 -4.41 3.46
C LYS A 65 24.26 -4.69 4.69
N ALA A 66 23.37 -3.78 5.08
CA ALA A 66 22.38 -4.00 6.14
C ALA A 66 21.38 -5.10 5.75
N GLU A 67 20.92 -5.12 4.51
CA GLU A 67 20.09 -6.19 3.94
C GLU A 67 20.86 -7.52 3.94
N GLN A 68 22.12 -7.54 3.50
CA GLN A 68 22.97 -8.74 3.52
C GLN A 68 23.29 -9.24 4.92
N LEU A 69 23.47 -8.34 5.89
CA LEU A 69 23.67 -8.69 7.30
C LEU A 69 22.38 -9.29 7.87
N GLY A 70 21.24 -8.64 7.64
CA GLY A 70 19.93 -9.21 7.96
C GLY A 70 19.76 -10.60 7.34
N MET A 71 19.92 -10.73 6.02
CA MET A 71 19.80 -12.00 5.29
C MET A 71 20.80 -13.08 5.71
N LYS A 72 21.94 -12.72 6.32
CA LYS A 72 22.91 -13.71 6.82
C LYS A 72 22.48 -14.32 8.15
N ASP A 73 21.81 -13.55 9.00
CA ASP A 73 21.29 -14.00 10.30
C ASP A 73 19.88 -14.63 10.21
N LEU A 74 19.33 -14.76 9.00
CA LEU A 74 18.04 -15.39 8.74
C LEU A 74 18.13 -16.93 8.74
N SER A 75 17.28 -17.58 9.55
CA SER A 75 17.01 -19.04 9.49
C SER A 75 16.60 -19.48 8.08
N PRO A 76 16.87 -20.73 7.68
CA PRO A 76 16.62 -21.24 6.33
C PRO A 76 15.16 -21.06 5.87
N GLU A 77 14.18 -21.15 6.78
CA GLU A 77 12.77 -20.90 6.47
C GLU A 77 12.48 -19.46 6.01
N LEU A 78 13.15 -18.47 6.60
CA LEU A 78 12.90 -17.06 6.29
C LEU A 78 13.55 -16.65 4.96
N LYS A 79 14.66 -17.29 4.58
CA LYS A 79 15.24 -17.14 3.23
C LYS A 79 14.28 -17.65 2.16
N GLN A 80 13.74 -18.84 2.36
CA GLN A 80 12.78 -19.44 1.43
C GLN A 80 11.51 -18.59 1.30
N SER A 81 11.08 -17.98 2.41
CA SER A 81 9.94 -17.05 2.43
C SER A 81 10.24 -15.76 1.67
N ILE A 82 11.44 -15.19 1.79
CA ILE A 82 11.87 -14.01 1.04
C ILE A 82 11.97 -14.31 -0.46
N ASP A 83 12.51 -15.46 -0.86
CA ASP A 83 12.61 -15.85 -2.26
C ASP A 83 11.22 -15.99 -2.89
N GLN A 84 10.28 -16.63 -2.19
CA GLN A 84 8.87 -16.69 -2.60
C GLN A 84 8.23 -15.30 -2.69
N LEU A 85 8.51 -14.41 -1.73
CA LEU A 85 8.01 -13.03 -1.76
C LEU A 85 8.58 -12.25 -2.95
N LYS A 86 9.84 -12.49 -3.30
CA LYS A 86 10.52 -11.86 -4.44
C LYS A 86 9.96 -12.34 -5.77
N GLU A 87 9.64 -13.63 -5.87
CA GLU A 87 8.99 -14.23 -7.05
C GLU A 87 7.53 -13.76 -7.19
N ALA A 88 6.80 -13.68 -6.08
CA ALA A 88 5.45 -13.11 -6.05
C ALA A 88 5.44 -11.62 -6.40
N ALA A 89 6.38 -10.83 -5.87
CA ALA A 89 6.52 -9.42 -6.24
C ALA A 89 6.90 -9.24 -7.72
N ALA A 90 7.74 -10.13 -8.28
CA ALA A 90 8.09 -10.11 -9.70
C ALA A 90 6.90 -10.47 -10.60
N SER A 91 6.02 -11.38 -10.18
CA SER A 91 4.81 -11.72 -10.94
C SER A 91 3.74 -10.63 -10.84
N VAL A 92 3.64 -9.93 -9.72
CA VAL A 92 2.73 -8.78 -9.51
C VAL A 92 3.24 -7.49 -10.15
N ASN A 93 4.53 -7.38 -10.49
CA ASN A 93 5.05 -6.27 -11.30
C ASN A 93 4.82 -6.49 -12.82
N ARG A 94 4.22 -7.63 -13.20
CA ARG A 94 3.92 -8.03 -14.58
C ARG A 94 2.42 -8.03 -15.03
N PRO A 95 1.47 -7.30 -14.42
CA PRO A 95 0.07 -7.32 -14.83
C PRO A 95 -0.20 -6.57 -16.15
N TYR A 96 0.80 -5.89 -16.72
CA TYR A 96 0.64 -5.14 -17.98
C TYR A 96 1.05 -5.91 -19.25
N GLU A 97 1.73 -7.05 -19.16
CA GLU A 97 2.06 -7.86 -20.36
C GLU A 97 0.97 -8.87 -20.74
N LYS A 98 -0.03 -9.11 -19.88
CA LYS A 98 -1.06 -10.15 -20.11
C LYS A 98 -2.49 -9.61 -20.11
N THR A 99 -2.68 -8.42 -20.69
CA THR A 99 -4.00 -7.96 -21.18
C THR A 99 -3.84 -7.56 -22.65
N GLY A 100 -3.54 -8.55 -23.49
CA GLY A 100 -3.33 -8.37 -24.94
C GLY A 100 -3.91 -9.50 -25.80
N ALA A 101 -4.75 -10.36 -25.23
CA ALA A 101 -5.48 -11.37 -26.00
C ALA A 101 -6.74 -11.79 -25.25
N GLY A 102 -7.89 -11.28 -25.70
CA GLY A 102 -9.20 -11.71 -25.23
C GLY A 102 -10.16 -10.55 -24.98
N THR A 103 -10.53 -9.83 -26.03
CA THR A 103 -11.76 -9.04 -26.06
C THR A 103 -12.95 -10.02 -26.08
N PRO A 104 -13.93 -9.87 -25.18
CA PRO A 104 -15.33 -9.97 -25.64
C PRO A 104 -15.98 -8.59 -25.62
N GLN A 105 -16.44 -8.17 -26.79
CA GLN A 105 -17.25 -6.98 -27.03
C GLN A 105 -18.48 -6.94 -26.11
N PRO A 106 -18.75 -5.80 -25.45
CA PRO A 106 -20.10 -5.45 -25.02
C PRO A 106 -20.90 -5.04 -26.26
N GLN A 107 -21.76 -5.94 -26.75
CA GLN A 107 -22.80 -5.57 -27.72
C GLN A 107 -23.77 -4.60 -27.05
N ALA A 108 -23.69 -3.35 -27.48
CA ALA A 108 -24.74 -2.38 -27.35
C ALA A 108 -25.85 -2.72 -28.36
N ASP A 109 -26.98 -3.20 -27.88
CA ASP A 109 -28.22 -3.19 -28.65
C ASP A 109 -29.26 -2.39 -27.87
N ALA A 110 -29.58 -1.21 -28.40
CA ALA A 110 -30.62 -0.35 -27.92
C ALA A 110 -31.98 -0.84 -28.47
N ALA A 111 -32.98 -0.82 -27.59
CA ALA A 111 -34.43 -1.03 -27.77
C ALA A 111 -35.03 -0.46 -29.10
N PRO A 112 -36.27 -0.80 -29.56
CA PRO A 112 -37.45 -1.13 -28.74
C PRO A 112 -38.54 -2.07 -29.35
N SER A 113 -39.61 -2.28 -28.57
CA SER A 113 -40.99 -2.62 -28.98
C SER A 113 -41.34 -4.08 -29.31
N LYS A 114 -42.18 -4.71 -28.46
CA LYS A 114 -43.61 -4.99 -28.72
C LYS A 114 -44.20 -5.90 -27.61
N GLU A 115 -45.18 -5.36 -26.88
CA GLU A 115 -46.27 -6.10 -26.24
C GLU A 115 -47.01 -6.92 -27.33
N PRO A 116 -47.50 -8.15 -27.06
CA PRO A 116 -48.84 -8.30 -26.46
C PRO A 116 -49.10 -9.59 -25.64
N GLN A 117 -50.11 -9.55 -24.74
CA GLN A 117 -51.17 -10.56 -24.46
C GLN A 117 -50.76 -12.01 -24.08
N ASP A 118 -51.53 -12.85 -23.39
CA ASP A 118 -52.75 -12.84 -22.57
C ASP A 118 -52.87 -14.32 -22.11
N LYS A 119 -53.15 -14.55 -20.81
CA LYS A 119 -53.80 -15.74 -20.22
C LYS A 119 -53.16 -17.15 -20.35
N PRO A 120 -53.67 -18.21 -19.65
CA PRO A 120 -55.00 -18.42 -19.01
C PRO A 120 -55.16 -18.04 -17.54
#